data_AF-A0A5Y3XFK3-F1
#
_entry.id   AF-A0A5Y3XFK3-F1
#
_cell.length_a   1.000
_cell.length_b   1.000
_cell.length_c   1.000
_cell.angle_alpha   90.00
_cell.angle_beta   90.00
_cell.angle_gamma   90.00
#
_symmetry.space_group_name_H-M   'P 1'
#
loop_
_entity.id
_entity.type
_entity.pdbx_description
1 polymer ?
#
loop_
_entity_poly.entity_id
_entity_poly.type
_entity_poly.pdbx_seq_one_letter_code
_entity_poly.pdbx_strand_id
1 'polypeptide(L)'
;MNVLSFSFWLRVILYAGGIFISSWLLKLSSAVKTLTQENQQLSREVSVYKNSINELQHQWQKMDTALTENVQLKRGIKEKTDEKRKNIRQSLLSDNCAGTPVPDDVIRLQQRSVNARQ
;
A
#
# COMPACT_ATOMS: atom_id res chain seq x y z
N MET A 1 -76.48 -14.92 -26.24
CA MET A 1 -75.42 -14.11 -25.58
C MET A 1 -75.32 -12.80 -26.36
N ASN A 2 -75.74 -11.68 -25.76
CA ASN A 2 -75.99 -10.44 -26.50
C ASN A 2 -74.68 -9.77 -26.94
N VAL A 3 -74.57 -9.44 -28.22
CA VAL A 3 -73.40 -8.78 -28.85
C VAL A 3 -73.00 -7.47 -28.14
N LEU A 4 -73.99 -6.79 -27.55
CA LEU A 4 -73.80 -5.59 -26.72
C LEU A 4 -73.04 -5.87 -25.40
N SER A 5 -73.26 -7.03 -24.78
CA SER A 5 -72.51 -7.42 -23.58
C SER A 5 -71.05 -7.73 -23.93
N PHE A 6 -70.81 -8.39 -25.06
CA PHE A 6 -69.45 -8.73 -25.49
C PHE A 6 -68.61 -7.49 -25.82
N SER A 7 -69.20 -6.51 -26.52
CA SER A 7 -68.49 -5.25 -26.85
C SER A 7 -68.19 -4.41 -25.60
N PHE A 8 -69.06 -4.44 -24.60
CA PHE A 8 -68.84 -3.77 -23.32
C PHE A 8 -67.65 -4.38 -22.56
N TRP A 9 -67.61 -5.70 -22.40
CA TRP A 9 -66.49 -6.39 -21.72
C TRP A 9 -65.17 -6.22 -22.46
N LEU A 10 -65.18 -6.21 -23.79
CA LEU A 10 -63.97 -6.01 -24.60
C LEU A 10 -63.36 -4.61 -24.40
N ARG A 11 -64.21 -3.57 -24.29
CA ARG A 11 -63.75 -2.21 -23.96
C ARG A 11 -63.17 -2.14 -22.55
N VAL A 12 -63.83 -2.76 -21.57
CA VAL A 12 -63.34 -2.79 -20.18
C VAL A 12 -61.96 -3.44 -20.10
N ILE A 13 -61.73 -4.56 -20.80
CA ILE A 13 -60.43 -5.23 -20.84
C ILE A 13 -59.36 -4.36 -21.50
N LEU A 14 -59.69 -3.65 -22.59
CA LEU A 14 -58.75 -2.74 -23.26
C LEU A 14 -58.36 -1.55 -22.38
N TYR A 15 -59.32 -0.93 -21.68
CA TYR A 15 -59.03 0.18 -20.76
C TYR A 15 -58.23 -0.30 -19.54
N ALA A 16 -58.62 -1.40 -18.91
CA ALA A 16 -57.90 -1.97 -17.78
C ALA A 16 -56.48 -2.40 -18.15
N GLY A 17 -56.32 -3.04 -19.32
CA GLY A 17 -55.01 -3.41 -19.86
C GLY A 17 -54.12 -2.21 -20.14
N GLY A 18 -54.66 -1.13 -20.73
CA GLY A 18 -53.91 0.09 -20.99
C GLY A 18 -53.39 0.78 -19.71
N ILE A 19 -54.22 0.83 -18.66
CA ILE A 19 -53.83 1.39 -17.35
C ILE A 19 -52.74 0.52 -16.71
N PHE A 20 -52.88 -0.80 -16.79
CA PHE A 20 -51.89 -1.73 -16.25
C PHE A 20 -50.53 -1.58 -16.95
N ILE A 21 -50.51 -1.53 -18.28
CA ILE A 21 -49.29 -1.40 -19.09
C ILE A 21 -48.59 -0.06 -18.78
N SER A 22 -49.33 1.04 -18.71
CA SER A 22 -48.75 2.36 -18.43
C SER A 22 -48.17 2.45 -17.01
N SER A 23 -48.86 1.92 -16.01
CA SER A 23 -48.33 1.85 -14.63
C SER A 23 -47.08 0.97 -14.53
N TRP A 24 -47.05 -0.17 -15.25
CA TRP A 24 -45.87 -1.03 -15.31
C TRP A 24 -44.70 -0.31 -15.99
N LEU A 25 -44.90 0.33 -17.14
CA LEU A 25 -43.84 1.05 -17.84
C LEU A 25 -43.19 2.13 -16.96
N LEU A 26 -43.99 2.85 -16.17
CA LEU A 26 -43.48 3.84 -15.23
C LEU A 26 -42.61 3.19 -14.15
N LYS A 27 -43.08 2.10 -13.53
CA LYS A 27 -42.29 1.35 -12.53
C LYS A 27 -40.99 0.80 -13.11
N LEU A 28 -41.05 0.24 -14.32
CA LEU A 28 -39.88 -0.30 -15.01
C LEU A 28 -38.87 0.80 -15.31
N SER A 29 -39.32 1.96 -15.79
CA SER A 29 -38.43 3.09 -16.06
C SER A 29 -37.73 3.61 -14.80
N SER A 30 -38.42 3.61 -13.66
CA SER A 30 -37.84 4.02 -12.38
C SER A 30 -36.82 3.00 -11.86
N ALA A 31 -37.12 1.71 -11.99
CA ALA A 31 -36.18 0.63 -11.67
C ALA A 31 -34.92 0.70 -12.56
N VAL A 32 -35.09 0.90 -13.87
CA VAL A 32 -33.93 1.03 -14.78
C VAL A 32 -33.08 2.26 -14.44
N LYS A 33 -33.70 3.40 -14.10
CA LYS A 33 -32.97 4.59 -13.67
C LYS A 33 -32.16 4.37 -12.40
N THR A 34 -32.75 3.74 -11.39
CA THR A 34 -32.07 3.43 -10.13
C THR A 34 -30.89 2.47 -10.37
N LEU A 35 -31.10 1.38 -11.11
CA LEU A 35 -30.02 0.45 -11.48
C LEU A 35 -28.90 1.14 -12.29
N THR A 36 -29.26 2.06 -13.18
CA THR A 36 -28.26 2.80 -13.98
C THR A 36 -27.44 3.73 -13.09
N GLN A 37 -28.09 4.42 -12.16
CA GLN A 37 -27.42 5.31 -11.22
C GLN A 37 -26.49 4.54 -10.27
N GLU A 38 -26.94 3.39 -9.75
CA GLU A 38 -26.11 2.51 -8.93
C GLU A 38 -24.91 1.97 -9.71
N ASN A 39 -25.08 1.53 -10.96
CA ASN A 39 -23.97 1.12 -11.81
C ASN A 39 -22.97 2.26 -12.07
N GLN A 40 -23.45 3.48 -12.28
CA GLN A 40 -22.56 4.64 -12.44
C GLN A 40 -21.83 5.02 -11.16
N GLN A 41 -22.45 4.84 -10.00
CA GLN A 41 -21.80 5.03 -8.70
C GLN A 41 -20.74 3.95 -8.48
N LEU A 42 -21.10 2.69 -8.68
CA LEU A 42 -20.19 1.55 -8.54
C LEU A 42 -19.01 1.67 -9.51
N SER A 43 -19.25 2.05 -10.76
CA SER A 43 -18.18 2.27 -11.74
C SER A 43 -17.23 3.39 -11.31
N ARG A 44 -17.74 4.45 -10.68
CA ARG A 44 -16.91 5.52 -10.14
C ARG A 44 -16.07 5.03 -8.97
N GLU A 45 -16.67 4.32 -8.02
CA GLU A 45 -15.93 3.73 -6.88
C GLU A 45 -14.82 2.79 -7.35
N VAL A 46 -15.13 1.89 -8.29
CA VAL A 46 -14.14 0.97 -8.88
C VAL A 46 -13.00 1.75 -9.53
N SER A 47 -13.28 2.84 -10.25
CA SER A 47 -12.24 3.66 -10.86
C SER A 47 -11.33 4.32 -9.83
N VAL A 48 -11.90 4.84 -8.73
CA VAL A 48 -11.15 5.44 -7.62
C VAL A 48 -10.26 4.39 -6.95
N TYR A 49 -10.82 3.23 -6.59
CA TYR A 49 -10.06 2.14 -5.98
C TYR A 49 -8.94 1.64 -6.89
N LYS A 50 -9.20 1.50 -8.20
CA LYS A 50 -8.18 1.09 -9.17
C LYS A 50 -7.02 2.09 -9.24
N ASN A 51 -7.32 3.39 -9.22
CA ASN A 51 -6.29 4.42 -9.20
C ASN A 51 -5.48 4.39 -7.91
N SER A 52 -6.14 4.24 -6.75
CA SER A 52 -5.44 4.10 -5.47
C SER A 52 -4.55 2.86 -5.44
N ILE A 53 -5.01 1.71 -5.94
CA ILE A 53 -4.20 0.48 -6.00
C ILE A 53 -2.96 0.71 -6.88
N ASN A 54 -3.11 1.33 -8.05
CA ASN A 54 -1.98 1.64 -8.93
C ASN A 54 -0.97 2.59 -8.26
N GLU A 55 -1.47 3.61 -7.55
CA GLU A 55 -0.61 4.54 -6.82
C GLU A 55 0.16 3.83 -5.69
N LEU A 56 -0.53 3.00 -4.90
CA LEU A 56 0.11 2.17 -3.88
C LEU A 56 1.17 1.26 -4.50
N GLN A 57 0.87 0.59 -5.61
CA GLN A 57 1.83 -0.29 -6.29
C GLN A 57 3.09 0.47 -6.72
N HIS A 58 2.95 1.69 -7.24
CA HIS A 58 4.09 2.54 -7.56
C HIS A 58 4.89 2.96 -6.32
N GLN A 59 4.22 3.28 -5.21
CA GLN A 59 4.90 3.59 -3.95
C GLN A 59 5.66 2.39 -3.39
N TRP A 60 5.06 1.20 -3.45
CA TRP A 60 5.71 -0.06 -3.06
C TRP A 60 6.95 -0.35 -3.89
N GLN A 61 6.89 -0.19 -5.22
CA GLN A 61 8.06 -0.35 -6.08
C GLN A 61 9.18 0.64 -5.72
N LYS A 62 8.85 1.92 -5.47
CA LYS A 62 9.84 2.92 -5.05
C LYS A 62 10.49 2.54 -3.72
N MET A 63 9.70 2.09 -2.75
CA MET A 63 10.20 1.62 -1.46
C MET A 63 11.11 0.40 -1.61
N ASP A 64 10.73 -0.57 -2.44
CA ASP A 64 11.53 -1.78 -2.66
C ASP A 64 12.88 -1.47 -3.30
N THR A 65 12.90 -0.57 -4.30
CA THR A 65 14.14 -0.07 -4.89
C THR A 65 15.01 0.65 -3.85
N ALA A 66 14.42 1.58 -3.09
CA ALA A 66 15.15 2.31 -2.05
C ALA A 66 15.69 1.39 -0.94
N LEU A 67 14.93 0.36 -0.56
CA LEU A 67 15.36 -0.64 0.42
C LEU A 67 16.53 -1.45 -0.14
N THR A 68 16.46 -1.87 -1.40
CA THR A 68 17.52 -2.61 -2.08
C THR A 68 18.81 -1.79 -2.16
N GLU A 69 18.72 -0.52 -2.55
CA GLU A 69 19.86 0.41 -2.57
C GLU A 69 20.48 0.58 -1.18
N ASN A 70 19.66 0.75 -0.14
CA ASN A 70 20.14 0.85 1.24
C ASN A 70 20.83 -0.43 1.71
N VAL A 71 20.31 -1.60 1.35
CA VAL A 71 20.95 -2.89 1.68
C VAL A 71 22.31 -2.99 0.99
N GLN A 72 22.42 -2.60 -0.28
CA GLN A 72 23.69 -2.59 -1.00
C GLN A 72 24.69 -1.59 -0.40
N LEU A 73 24.24 -0.38 -0.09
CA LEU A 73 25.06 0.65 0.57
C LEU A 73 25.58 0.16 1.93
N LYS A 74 24.71 -0.44 2.75
CA LYS A 74 25.09 -1.02 4.04
C LYS A 74 26.14 -2.12 3.90
N ARG A 75 26.02 -2.99 2.88
CA ARG A 75 27.03 -4.01 2.60
C ARG A 75 28.37 -3.37 2.21
N GLY A 76 28.36 -2.39 1.31
CA GLY A 76 29.58 -1.70 0.88
C GLY A 76 30.27 -0.93 2.01
N ILE A 77 29.50 -0.29 2.90
CA ILE A 77 30.05 0.35 4.11
C ILE A 77 30.67 -0.70 5.02
N LYS A 78 29.98 -1.81 5.28
CA LYS A 78 30.48 -2.88 6.15
C LYS A 78 31.79 -3.47 5.62
N GLU A 79 31.88 -3.72 4.32
CA GLU A 79 33.09 -4.23 3.69
C GLU A 79 34.27 -3.25 3.81
N LYS A 80 34.05 -1.97 3.53
CA LYS A 80 35.06 -0.91 3.73
C LYS A 80 35.49 -0.78 5.20
N THR A 81 34.56 -0.91 6.14
CA THR A 81 34.86 -0.88 7.58
C THR A 81 35.69 -2.09 7.97
N ASP A 82 35.34 -3.29 7.49
CA ASP A 82 36.07 -4.52 7.78
C ASP A 82 37.49 -4.48 7.17
N GLU A 83 37.64 -3.95 5.96
CA GLU A 83 38.94 -3.71 5.31
C GLU A 83 39.80 -2.74 6.12
N LYS A 84 39.26 -1.57 6.48
CA LYS A 84 39.98 -0.61 7.35
C LYS A 84 40.36 -1.24 8.68
N ARG A 85 39.48 -2.04 9.29
CA ARG A 85 39.78 -2.72 10.56
C ARG A 85 40.89 -3.75 10.41
N LYS A 86 40.95 -4.48 9.29
CA LYS A 86 42.07 -5.39 8.97
C LYS A 86 43.37 -4.61 8.79
N ASN A 87 43.35 -3.52 8.00
CA ASN A 87 44.53 -2.68 7.77
C ASN A 87 45.06 -2.09 9.08
N ILE A 88 44.18 -1.54 9.93
CA ILE A 88 44.57 -1.03 11.26
C ILE A 88 45.18 -2.15 12.11
N ARG A 89 44.57 -3.33 12.16
CA ARG A 89 45.12 -4.47 12.91
C ARG A 89 46.50 -4.88 12.39
N GLN A 90 46.67 -4.90 11.07
CA GLN A 90 47.94 -5.28 10.47
C GLN A 90 49.03 -4.24 10.71
N SER A 91 48.70 -2.94 10.64
CA SER A 91 49.61 -1.85 11.02
C SER A 91 49.98 -1.90 12.51
N LEU A 92 49.01 -2.17 13.38
CA LEU A 92 49.28 -2.35 14.80
C LEU A 92 50.18 -3.56 15.07
N LEU A 93 49.98 -4.68 14.37
CA LEU A 93 50.84 -5.86 14.50
C LEU A 93 52.27 -5.62 13.97
N SER A 94 52.45 -4.70 13.03
CA SER A 94 53.78 -4.30 12.55
C SER A 94 54.51 -3.32 13.46
N ASP A 95 53.83 -2.72 14.44
CA ASP A 95 54.47 -1.87 15.45
C ASP A 95 55.16 -2.71 16.52
N ASN A 96 56.43 -2.40 16.79
CA ASN A 96 57.29 -3.08 17.76
C ASN A 96 56.70 -3.12 19.19
N CYS A 97 55.76 -2.24 19.50
CA CYS A 97 55.11 -2.11 20.81
C CYS A 97 53.85 -2.99 20.97
N ALA A 98 53.37 -3.67 19.93
CA ALA A 98 52.12 -4.44 20.00
C ALA A 98 52.25 -5.81 20.70
N GLY A 99 53.48 -6.32 20.83
CA GLY A 99 53.77 -7.54 21.60
C GLY A 99 54.22 -7.27 23.05
N THR A 100 54.52 -6.02 23.39
CA THR A 100 54.96 -5.66 24.74
C THR A 100 53.78 -5.38 25.66
N PRO A 101 53.71 -5.99 26.85
CA PRO A 101 52.65 -5.69 27.81
C PRO A 101 52.66 -4.20 28.14
N VAL A 102 51.48 -3.58 28.14
CA VAL A 102 51.31 -2.16 28.47
C VAL A 102 51.81 -1.95 29.91
N PRO A 103 52.71 -0.99 30.16
CA PRO A 103 53.24 -0.77 31.50
C PRO A 103 52.15 -0.38 32.50
N ASP A 104 52.20 -0.96 33.70
CA ASP A 104 51.20 -0.79 34.76
C ASP A 104 50.94 0.68 35.12
N ASP A 105 51.94 1.54 35.03
CA ASP A 105 51.80 2.97 35.31
C ASP A 105 50.83 3.67 34.35
N VAL A 106 50.79 3.24 33.09
CA VAL A 106 49.86 3.79 32.09
C VAL A 106 48.42 3.35 32.38
N ILE A 107 48.25 2.12 32.84
CA ILE A 107 46.94 1.56 33.25
C ILE A 107 46.39 2.31 34.46
N ARG A 108 47.24 2.58 35.47
CA ARG A 108 46.86 3.34 36.66
C ARG A 108 46.48 4.79 36.33
N LEU A 109 47.17 5.42 35.38
CA LEU A 109 46.83 6.76 34.89
C LEU A 109 45.49 6.79 34.14
N GLN A 110 45.21 5.78 33.30
CA GLN A 110 43.92 5.66 32.63
C GLN A 110 42.78 5.43 33.62
N GLN A 111 42.93 4.53 34.60
CA GLN A 111 41.90 4.31 35.62
C GLN A 111 41.61 5.58 36.44
N ARG A 112 42.64 6.35 36.80
CA ARG A 112 42.44 7.64 37.50
C ARG A 112 41.70 8.65 36.63
N SER A 113 42.02 8.74 35.33
CA SER A 113 41.37 9.71 34.45
C SER A 113 39.92 9.33 34.07
N VAL A 114 39.60 8.04 34.00
CA VAL A 114 38.22 7.56 33.83
C VAL A 114 37.40 7.79 35.10
N ASN A 115 37.97 7.52 36.28
CA ASN A 115 37.29 7.74 37.56
C ASN A 115 37.18 9.23 37.94
N ALA A 116 38.06 10.10 37.43
CA ALA A 116 37.99 11.55 37.68
C ALA A 116 36.94 12.28 36.81
N ARG A 117 36.26 11.58 35.90
CA ARG A 117 35.17 12.13 35.05
C ARG A 117 33.76 11.67 35.47
N GLN A 118 33.65 10.87 36.53
CA GLN A 118 32.38 10.63 37.25
C GLN A 118 32.26 11.62 38.40
#